data_AF-A0A0F9RFF2-F1
#
_entry.id   AF-A0A0F9RFF2-F1
#
_cell.length_a   1.000
_cell.length_b   1.000
_cell.length_c   1.000
_cell.angle_alpha   90.00
_cell.angle_beta   90.00
_cell.angle_gamma   90.00
#
_symmetry.space_group_name_H-M   'P 1'
#
loop_
_entity.id
_entity.type
_entity.pdbx_description
1 polymer ?
#
loop_
_entity_poly.entity_id
_entity_poly.type
_entity_poly.pdbx_seq_one_letter_code
_entity_poly.pdbx_strand_id
1 'polypeptide(L)'
;FYLLSRVIRPHYFSISPEGLKNIVGYAFWAGISGFFATLFIYGDRFIVAGFISPEELAIYIASQDVLIRYLLVPWSLAIVLSPYFSSDTVSLDSFKVVYAKAVNSIQWLTLCFIVLVCLVVRFLVPVWVDSQLIELSMQINYIMLIGIIFASFAQLPLIFLYAQGKAKLITIIFVFEGLGYLLVAPLVFDAFGVLGAASIWTIRLLIEFMLLNYFAKRFLLHA
;
A
#
# COMPACT_ATOMS: atom_id res chain seq x y z
N PHE A 1 -23.37 35.14 2.12
CA PHE A 1 -23.86 34.26 3.21
C PHE A 1 -25.38 34.04 3.21
N TYR A 2 -26.20 34.91 2.62
CA TYR A 2 -27.68 34.79 2.63
C TYR A 2 -28.33 33.92 1.53
N LEU A 3 -27.56 33.43 0.55
CA LEU A 3 -28.09 32.71 -0.62
C LEU A 3 -27.99 31.18 -0.53
N LEU A 4 -27.23 30.62 0.42
CA LEU A 4 -27.06 29.15 0.56
C LEU A 4 -28.08 28.51 1.52
N SER A 5 -28.86 29.29 2.27
CA SER A 5 -29.80 28.76 3.28
C SER A 5 -31.15 28.28 2.73
N ARG A 6 -31.45 28.51 1.44
CA ARG A 6 -32.76 28.13 0.84
C ARG A 6 -32.78 26.79 0.10
N VAL A 7 -31.62 26.18 -0.18
CA VAL A 7 -31.54 24.92 -0.94
C VAL A 7 -31.22 23.72 -0.05
N ILE A 8 -30.66 23.94 1.14
CA ILE A 8 -30.36 22.87 2.09
C ILE A 8 -31.52 22.76 3.07
N ARG A 9 -32.58 22.01 2.68
CA ARG A 9 -33.51 21.49 3.69
C ARG A 9 -32.67 20.60 4.63
N PRO A 10 -32.67 20.81 5.96
CA PRO A 10 -32.04 19.87 6.87
C PRO A 10 -32.83 18.57 6.78
N HIS A 11 -32.36 17.65 5.95
CA HIS A 11 -32.83 16.28 6.02
C HIS A 11 -32.33 15.78 7.36
N TYR A 12 -33.22 15.64 8.33
CA TYR A 12 -32.94 14.93 9.57
C TYR A 12 -32.52 13.51 9.16
N PHE A 13 -31.21 13.27 9.11
CA PHE A 13 -30.64 11.95 8.85
C PHE A 13 -31.05 11.05 10.02
N SER A 14 -32.13 10.30 9.86
CA SER A 14 -32.52 9.25 10.79
C SER A 14 -31.67 8.03 10.47
N ILE A 15 -30.50 7.94 11.09
CA ILE A 15 -29.68 6.73 11.01
C ILE A 15 -30.38 5.66 11.84
N SER A 16 -30.77 4.56 11.22
CA SER A 16 -31.33 3.42 11.95
C SER A 16 -30.27 2.87 12.92
N PRO A 17 -30.67 2.30 14.08
CA PRO A 17 -29.72 1.67 15.01
C PRO A 17 -28.83 0.62 14.34
N GLU A 18 -29.36 -0.08 13.34
CA GLU A 18 -28.63 -1.05 12.52
C GLU A 18 -27.61 -0.38 11.59
N GLY A 19 -27.98 0.72 10.93
CA GLY A 19 -27.06 1.53 10.14
C GLY A 19 -25.89 2.06 10.97
N LEU A 20 -26.17 2.55 12.18
CA LEU A 20 -25.14 3.01 13.12
C LEU A 20 -24.20 1.86 13.51
N LYS A 21 -24.74 0.68 13.84
CA LYS A 21 -23.95 -0.51 14.17
C LYS A 21 -23.02 -0.92 13.03
N ASN A 22 -23.51 -0.88 11.79
CA ASN A 22 -22.72 -1.23 10.61
C ASN A 22 -21.59 -0.22 10.36
N ILE A 23 -21.86 1.09 10.51
CA ILE A 23 -20.86 2.14 10.38
C ILE A 23 -19.78 2.01 11.44
N VAL A 24 -20.15 1.84 12.71
CA VAL A 24 -19.20 1.67 13.82
C VAL A 24 -18.36 0.42 13.61
N GLY A 25 -18.99 -0.69 13.21
CA GLY A 25 -18.28 -1.93 12.89
C GLY A 25 -17.25 -1.74 11.78
N TYR A 26 -17.64 -1.12 10.66
CA TYR A 26 -16.73 -0.82 9.56
C TYR A 26 -15.57 0.09 10.00
N ALA A 27 -15.88 1.20 10.68
CA ALA A 27 -14.90 2.17 11.14
C ALA A 27 -13.89 1.56 12.12
N PHE A 28 -14.34 0.68 13.02
CA PHE A 28 -13.47 -0.05 13.92
C PHE A 28 -12.45 -0.91 13.17
N TRP A 29 -12.89 -1.73 12.23
CA TRP A 29 -11.98 -2.57 11.43
C TRP A 29 -11.07 -1.72 10.54
N ALA A 30 -11.60 -0.68 9.90
CA ALA A 30 -10.81 0.23 9.08
C ALA A 30 -9.74 0.96 9.92
N GLY A 31 -10.05 1.35 11.15
CA GLY A 31 -9.11 1.93 12.10
C GLY A 31 -7.94 0.99 12.44
N ILE A 32 -8.23 -0.29 12.71
CA ILE A 32 -7.18 -1.29 12.96
C ILE A 32 -6.31 -1.47 11.70
N SER A 33 -6.93 -1.59 10.52
CA SER A 33 -6.17 -1.69 9.26
C SER A 33 -5.27 -0.47 9.03
N GLY A 34 -5.74 0.74 9.35
CA GLY A 34 -4.96 1.97 9.27
C GLY A 34 -3.78 1.99 10.25
N PHE A 35 -3.97 1.46 11.47
CA PHE A 35 -2.88 1.27 12.43
C PHE A 35 -1.80 0.35 11.88
N PHE A 36 -2.17 -0.83 11.35
CA PHE A 36 -1.20 -1.75 10.73
C PHE A 36 -0.51 -1.15 9.51
N ALA A 37 -1.23 -0.43 8.65
CA ALA A 37 -0.63 0.25 7.50
C ALA A 37 0.45 1.26 7.94
N THR A 38 0.20 2.01 9.02
CA THR A 38 1.17 2.94 9.61
C THR A 38 2.34 2.18 10.22
N LEU A 39 2.07 1.07 10.92
CA LEU A 39 3.09 0.22 11.50
C LEU A 39 4.00 -0.44 10.44
N PHE A 40 3.47 -0.78 9.27
CA PHE A 40 4.30 -1.32 8.18
C PHE A 40 5.23 -0.28 7.56
N ILE A 41 4.86 1.01 7.56
CA ILE A 41 5.69 2.09 7.03
C ILE A 41 6.76 2.53 8.04
N TYR A 42 6.37 2.65 9.31
CA TYR A 42 7.23 3.25 10.34
C TYR A 42 7.73 2.26 11.39
N GLY A 43 7.04 1.16 11.64
CA GLY A 43 7.41 0.14 12.62
C GLY A 43 8.58 -0.71 12.19
N ASP A 44 8.60 -1.09 10.90
CA ASP A 44 9.66 -1.89 10.24
C ASP A 44 11.07 -1.42 10.61
N ARG A 45 11.34 -0.12 10.49
CA ARG A 45 12.66 0.49 10.74
C ARG A 45 13.17 0.29 12.17
N PHE A 46 12.30 0.19 13.17
CA PHE A 46 12.72 -0.04 14.56
C PHE A 46 13.21 -1.46 14.78
N ILE A 47 12.59 -2.42 14.10
CA ILE A 47 13.02 -3.81 14.14
C ILE A 47 14.34 -3.93 13.41
N VAL A 48 14.41 -3.42 12.17
CA VAL A 48 15.64 -3.44 11.36
C VAL A 48 16.82 -2.80 12.09
N ALA A 49 16.61 -1.66 12.77
CA ALA A 49 17.65 -0.95 13.53
C ALA A 49 18.33 -1.78 14.63
N GLY A 50 17.69 -2.84 15.13
CA GLY A 50 18.29 -3.74 16.12
C GLY A 50 19.28 -4.74 15.55
N PHE A 51 19.31 -4.94 14.22
CA PHE A 51 20.06 -6.03 13.57
C PHE A 51 21.18 -5.55 12.63
N ILE A 52 21.17 -4.27 12.23
CA ILE A 52 22.10 -3.74 11.22
C ILE A 52 22.85 -2.51 11.72
N SER A 53 23.93 -2.12 11.04
CA SER A 53 24.70 -0.95 11.43
C SER A 53 23.94 0.37 11.22
N PRO A 54 24.27 1.44 11.95
CA PRO A 54 23.65 2.76 11.75
C PRO A 54 23.80 3.30 10.32
N GLU A 55 24.92 3.03 9.67
CA GLU A 55 25.19 3.46 8.29
C GLU A 55 24.28 2.73 7.30
N GLU A 56 24.16 1.40 7.43
CA GLU A 56 23.25 0.58 6.61
C GLU A 56 21.79 0.98 6.82
N LEU A 57 21.40 1.22 8.08
CA LEU A 57 20.06 1.67 8.43
C LEU A 57 19.71 3.02 7.81
N ALA A 58 20.66 3.96 7.78
CA ALA A 58 20.46 5.26 7.14
C ALA A 58 20.16 5.12 5.65
N ILE A 59 20.90 4.25 4.95
CA ILE A 59 20.67 3.96 3.51
C ILE A 59 19.30 3.30 3.31
N TYR A 60 18.97 2.31 4.14
CA TYR A 60 17.68 1.60 4.08
C TYR A 60 16.50 2.56 4.25
N ILE A 61 16.50 3.37 5.32
CA ILE A 61 15.43 4.31 5.61
C ILE A 61 15.32 5.37 4.50
N ALA A 62 16.45 5.93 4.05
CA ALA A 62 16.45 6.94 2.99
C ALA A 62 15.87 6.38 1.68
N SER A 63 16.25 5.15 1.31
CA SER A 63 15.75 4.48 0.12
C SER A 63 14.24 4.22 0.24
N GLN A 64 13.79 3.68 1.37
CA GLN A 64 12.38 3.40 1.63
C GLN A 64 11.53 4.68 1.60
N ASP A 65 11.92 5.73 2.31
CA ASP A 65 11.16 6.98 2.41
C ASP A 65 11.06 7.72 1.07
N VAL A 66 12.11 7.68 0.24
CA VAL A 66 12.08 8.28 -1.12
C VAL A 66 11.16 7.47 -2.04
N LEU A 67 11.31 6.15 -2.03
CA LEU A 67 10.58 5.27 -2.96
C LEU A 67 9.09 5.16 -2.62
N ILE A 68 8.71 5.09 -1.34
CA ILE A 68 7.30 5.00 -0.90
C ILE A 68 6.46 6.20 -1.36
N ARG A 69 7.06 7.39 -1.51
CA ARG A 69 6.34 8.60 -1.97
C ARG A 69 5.69 8.41 -3.34
N TYR A 70 6.23 7.51 -4.17
CA TYR A 70 5.61 7.17 -5.44
C TYR A 70 4.19 6.62 -5.28
N LEU A 71 3.91 5.90 -4.19
CA LEU A 71 2.62 5.24 -3.95
C LEU A 71 1.44 6.23 -3.83
N LEU A 72 1.70 7.53 -3.66
CA LEU A 72 0.69 8.58 -3.78
C LEU A 72 0.00 8.58 -5.15
N VAL A 73 0.73 8.29 -6.23
CA VAL A 73 0.21 8.27 -7.60
C VAL A 73 -0.82 7.15 -7.79
N PRO A 74 -0.50 5.85 -7.60
CA PRO A 74 -1.48 4.77 -7.73
C PRO A 74 -2.60 4.88 -6.69
N TRP A 75 -2.32 5.35 -5.47
CA TRP A 75 -3.35 5.58 -4.46
C TRP A 75 -4.39 6.62 -4.92
N SER A 76 -3.95 7.73 -5.53
CA SER A 76 -4.85 8.76 -6.04
C SER A 76 -5.79 8.24 -7.14
N LEU A 77 -5.28 7.39 -8.03
CA LEU A 77 -6.06 6.73 -9.08
C LEU A 77 -7.03 5.70 -8.51
N ALA A 78 -6.65 5.01 -7.43
CA ALA A 78 -7.53 4.04 -6.79
C ALA A 78 -8.66 4.74 -6.01
N ILE A 79 -8.32 5.73 -5.16
CA ILE A 79 -9.29 6.38 -4.26
C ILE A 79 -10.36 7.17 -5.01
N VAL A 80 -10.04 7.78 -6.16
CA VAL A 80 -11.03 8.49 -6.99
C VAL A 80 -12.11 7.55 -7.54
N LEU A 81 -11.80 6.26 -7.66
CA LEU A 81 -12.76 5.23 -8.09
C LEU A 81 -13.58 4.65 -6.94
N SER A 82 -13.28 5.00 -5.68
CA SER A 82 -14.01 4.44 -4.52
C SER A 82 -15.53 4.70 -4.53
N PRO A 83 -16.07 5.86 -4.97
CA PRO A 83 -17.51 6.04 -5.07
C PRO A 83 -18.13 5.15 -6.16
N TYR A 84 -17.39 4.92 -7.24
CA TYR A 84 -17.79 4.01 -8.31
C TYR A 84 -17.79 2.55 -7.84
N PHE A 85 -16.79 2.15 -7.05
CA PHE A 85 -16.68 0.81 -6.49
C PHE A 85 -17.67 0.48 -5.39
N SER A 86 -18.29 1.48 -4.76
CA SER A 86 -19.32 1.29 -3.72
C SER A 86 -20.75 1.36 -4.26
N SER A 87 -20.92 1.59 -5.56
CA SER A 87 -22.24 1.75 -6.16
C SER A 87 -22.84 0.41 -6.60
N ASP A 88 -24.02 0.08 -6.07
CA ASP A 88 -24.78 -1.13 -6.44
C ASP A 88 -25.49 -1.00 -7.81
N THR A 89 -25.50 0.19 -8.40
CA THR A 89 -26.19 0.48 -9.68
C THR A 89 -25.31 0.28 -10.91
N VAL A 90 -24.01 0.04 -10.73
CA VAL A 90 -23.05 -0.13 -11.81
C VAL A 90 -23.11 -1.57 -12.32
N SER A 91 -23.27 -1.74 -13.64
CA SER A 91 -23.23 -3.08 -14.23
C SER A 91 -21.84 -3.71 -14.14
N LEU A 92 -21.81 -5.03 -13.94
CA LEU A 92 -20.56 -5.80 -13.79
C LEU A 92 -19.60 -5.62 -14.99
N ASP A 93 -20.14 -5.53 -16.21
CA ASP A 93 -19.31 -5.33 -17.41
C ASP A 93 -18.67 -3.94 -17.43
N SER A 94 -19.42 -2.89 -17.09
CA SER A 94 -18.88 -1.54 -16.97
C SER A 94 -17.80 -1.49 -15.89
N PHE A 95 -18.04 -2.14 -14.75
CA PHE A 95 -17.10 -2.25 -13.66
C PHE A 95 -15.77 -2.88 -14.13
N LYS A 96 -15.84 -4.04 -14.79
CA LYS A 96 -14.66 -4.76 -15.29
C LYS A 96 -13.83 -3.90 -16.25
N VAL A 97 -14.49 -3.15 -17.14
CA VAL A 97 -13.81 -2.25 -18.08
C VAL A 97 -13.09 -1.12 -17.35
N VAL A 98 -13.74 -0.45 -16.39
CA VAL A 98 -13.13 0.65 -15.63
C VAL A 98 -11.98 0.14 -14.76
N TYR A 99 -12.18 -0.99 -14.07
CA TYR A 99 -11.15 -1.60 -13.25
C TYR A 99 -9.92 -2.00 -14.09
N ALA A 100 -10.12 -2.66 -15.24
CA ALA A 100 -9.02 -3.04 -16.13
C ALA A 100 -8.26 -1.82 -16.68
N LYS A 101 -8.98 -0.73 -17.03
CA LYS A 101 -8.33 0.54 -17.43
C LYS A 101 -7.47 1.12 -16.31
N ALA A 102 -7.97 1.13 -15.07
CA ALA A 102 -7.23 1.62 -13.92
C ALA A 102 -5.98 0.78 -13.63
N VAL A 103 -6.07 -0.55 -13.73
CA VAL A 103 -4.92 -1.46 -13.64
C VAL A 103 -3.87 -1.09 -14.71
N ASN A 104 -4.29 -0.96 -15.97
CA ASN A 104 -3.39 -0.60 -17.07
C ASN A 104 -2.71 0.76 -16.81
N SER A 105 -3.45 1.77 -16.34
CA SER A 105 -2.88 3.09 -16.01
C SER A 105 -1.83 3.00 -14.91
N ILE A 106 -2.12 2.28 -13.82
CA ILE A 106 -1.17 2.07 -12.73
C ILE A 106 0.09 1.32 -13.22
N GLN A 107 -0.08 0.30 -14.06
CA GLN A 107 1.04 -0.44 -14.64
C GLN A 107 1.95 0.44 -15.49
N TRP A 108 1.41 1.23 -16.40
CA TRP A 108 2.19 2.13 -17.25
C TRP A 108 2.92 3.20 -16.42
N LEU A 109 2.23 3.82 -15.46
CA LEU A 109 2.85 4.80 -14.58
C LEU A 109 3.96 4.19 -13.72
N THR A 110 3.76 2.95 -13.25
CA THR A 110 4.76 2.22 -12.45
C THR A 110 5.97 1.90 -13.31
N LEU A 111 5.76 1.46 -14.56
CA LEU A 111 6.86 1.20 -15.49
C LEU A 111 7.70 2.46 -15.76
N CYS A 112 7.06 3.59 -16.02
CA CYS A 112 7.75 4.88 -16.19
C CYS A 112 8.55 5.26 -14.95
N PHE A 113 7.99 5.03 -13.76
CA PHE A 113 8.67 5.29 -12.50
C PHE A 113 9.89 4.38 -12.28
N ILE A 114 9.78 3.08 -12.59
CA ILE A 114 10.92 2.15 -12.52
C ILE A 114 12.07 2.64 -13.38
N VAL A 115 11.79 3.01 -14.64
CA VAL A 115 12.83 3.51 -15.56
C VAL A 115 13.49 4.76 -15.00
N LEU A 116 12.70 5.70 -14.48
CA LEU A 116 13.21 6.92 -13.85
C LEU A 116 14.11 6.60 -12.65
N VAL A 117 13.67 5.75 -11.73
CA VAL A 117 14.44 5.36 -10.55
C VAL A 117 15.72 4.65 -10.95
N CYS A 118 15.69 3.72 -11.92
CA CYS A 118 16.88 3.02 -12.38
C CYS A 118 17.94 4.00 -12.92
N LEU A 119 17.52 5.03 -13.66
CA LEU A 119 18.42 6.10 -14.14
C LEU A 119 18.96 6.91 -12.96
N VAL A 120 18.09 7.38 -12.07
CA VAL A 120 18.50 8.19 -10.90
C VAL A 120 19.47 7.40 -10.01
N VAL A 121 19.18 6.15 -9.68
CA VAL A 121 20.04 5.29 -8.87
C VAL A 121 21.39 5.10 -9.55
N ARG A 122 21.42 4.86 -10.87
CA ARG A 122 22.67 4.65 -11.61
C ARG A 122 23.58 5.88 -11.62
N PHE A 123 23.01 7.09 -11.74
CA PHE A 123 23.80 8.32 -11.91
C PHE A 123 24.01 9.11 -10.63
N LEU A 124 23.04 9.10 -9.70
CA LEU A 124 23.05 9.96 -8.52
C LEU A 124 23.69 9.28 -7.30
N VAL A 125 23.49 7.97 -7.11
CA VAL A 125 24.05 7.25 -5.95
C VAL A 125 25.58 7.33 -5.91
N PRO A 126 26.33 7.13 -7.02
CA PRO A 126 27.79 7.24 -6.99
C PRO A 126 28.32 8.66 -6.68
N VAL A 127 27.49 9.69 -6.82
CA VAL A 127 27.86 11.08 -6.57
C VAL A 127 27.56 11.50 -5.13
N TRP A 128 26.54 10.89 -4.50
CA TRP A 128 26.02 11.31 -3.20
C TRP A 128 26.43 10.41 -2.04
N VAL A 129 26.80 9.16 -2.32
CA VAL A 129 27.12 8.15 -1.31
C VAL A 129 28.62 7.90 -1.29
N ASP A 130 29.17 7.61 -0.10
CA ASP A 130 30.56 7.20 0.03
C ASP A 130 30.87 6.03 -0.90
N SER A 131 32.04 6.09 -1.55
CA SER A 131 32.56 5.06 -2.45
C SER A 131 32.40 3.62 -1.95
N GLN A 132 32.53 3.38 -0.64
CA GLN A 132 32.43 2.06 -0.03
C GLN A 132 30.98 1.55 0.07
N LEU A 133 30.00 2.45 0.03
CA LEU A 133 28.57 2.16 0.23
C LEU A 133 27.75 2.23 -1.07
N ILE A 134 28.37 2.61 -2.20
CA ILE A 134 27.69 2.74 -3.50
C ILE A 134 26.99 1.44 -3.89
N GLU A 135 27.71 0.32 -3.88
CA GLU A 135 27.16 -0.97 -4.33
C GLU A 135 25.99 -1.41 -3.45
N LEU A 136 26.16 -1.33 -2.13
CA LEU A 136 25.11 -1.65 -1.16
C LEU A 136 23.87 -0.78 -1.35
N SER A 137 24.05 0.53 -1.51
CA SER A 137 22.95 1.48 -1.74
C SER A 137 22.19 1.18 -3.04
N MET A 138 22.91 0.87 -4.12
CA MET A 138 22.27 0.47 -5.39
C MET A 138 21.46 -0.82 -5.23
N GLN A 139 22.01 -1.84 -4.56
CA GLN A 139 21.31 -3.11 -4.33
C GLN A 139 20.04 -2.93 -3.50
N ILE A 140 20.10 -2.19 -2.40
CA ILE A 140 18.93 -1.88 -1.56
C ILE A 140 17.85 -1.18 -2.38
N ASN A 141 18.22 -0.14 -3.15
CA ASN A 141 17.26 0.61 -3.96
C ASN A 141 16.59 -0.28 -5.02
N TYR A 142 17.34 -1.17 -5.69
CA TYR A 142 16.75 -2.07 -6.68
C TYR A 142 15.84 -3.13 -6.05
N ILE A 143 16.21 -3.70 -4.90
CA ILE A 143 15.35 -4.66 -4.18
C ILE A 143 14.05 -3.99 -3.73
N MET A 144 14.14 -2.80 -3.14
CA MET A 144 12.96 -2.03 -2.70
C MET A 144 12.11 -1.56 -3.87
N LEU A 145 12.73 -1.21 -5.00
CA LEU A 145 11.98 -0.82 -6.20
C LEU A 145 11.05 -1.94 -6.65
N ILE A 146 11.47 -3.21 -6.57
CA ILE A 146 10.59 -4.37 -6.84
C ILE A 146 9.41 -4.39 -5.87
N GLY A 147 9.65 -4.15 -4.58
CA GLY A 147 8.58 -4.04 -3.58
C GLY A 147 7.56 -2.96 -3.93
N ILE A 148 8.02 -1.79 -4.38
CA ILE A 148 7.14 -0.69 -4.81
C ILE A 148 6.24 -1.06 -5.98
N ILE A 149 6.69 -1.92 -6.89
CA ILE A 149 5.85 -2.42 -7.99
C ILE A 149 4.65 -3.18 -7.42
N PHE A 150 4.86 -4.08 -6.46
CA PHE A 150 3.78 -4.83 -5.85
C PHE A 150 2.88 -3.93 -4.99
N ALA A 151 3.47 -3.01 -4.23
CA ALA A 151 2.72 -2.04 -3.44
C ALA A 151 1.86 -1.10 -4.30
N SER A 152 2.32 -0.72 -5.50
CA SER A 152 1.54 0.10 -6.42
C SER A 152 0.34 -0.69 -6.97
N PHE A 153 0.55 -1.96 -7.31
CA PHE A 153 -0.51 -2.83 -7.81
C PHE A 153 -1.53 -3.20 -6.73
N ALA A 154 -1.13 -3.21 -5.45
CA ALA A 154 -2.01 -3.46 -4.31
C ALA A 154 -3.02 -2.33 -4.06
N GLN A 155 -2.74 -1.09 -4.49
CA GLN A 155 -3.61 0.07 -4.19
C GLN A 155 -5.03 -0.11 -4.71
N LEU A 156 -5.19 -0.59 -5.95
CA LEU A 156 -6.51 -0.75 -6.56
C LEU A 156 -7.38 -1.81 -5.86
N PRO A 157 -6.93 -3.07 -5.67
CA PRO A 157 -7.71 -4.07 -4.94
C PRO A 157 -7.94 -3.67 -3.48
N LEU A 158 -7.00 -2.98 -2.83
CA LEU A 158 -7.18 -2.46 -1.47
C LEU A 158 -8.37 -1.49 -1.39
N ILE A 159 -8.39 -0.47 -2.25
CA ILE A 159 -9.47 0.51 -2.27
C ILE A 159 -10.80 -0.13 -2.67
N PHE A 160 -10.80 -1.05 -3.63
CA PHE A 160 -12.00 -1.82 -3.98
C PHE A 160 -12.58 -2.57 -2.77
N LEU A 161 -11.74 -3.30 -2.03
CA LEU A 161 -12.18 -4.04 -0.84
C LEU A 161 -12.70 -3.10 0.26
N TYR A 162 -12.08 -1.94 0.45
CA TYR A 162 -12.60 -0.91 1.37
C TYR A 162 -13.95 -0.37 0.94
N ALA A 163 -14.12 -0.06 -0.35
CA ALA A 163 -15.37 0.44 -0.91
C ALA A 163 -16.51 -0.59 -0.81
N GLN A 164 -16.16 -1.88 -0.87
CA GLN A 164 -17.08 -3.01 -0.70
C GLN A 164 -17.37 -3.37 0.77
N GLY A 165 -16.97 -2.52 1.72
CA GLY A 165 -17.21 -2.74 3.15
C GLY A 165 -16.37 -3.85 3.78
N LYS A 166 -15.34 -4.38 3.09
CA LYS A 166 -14.55 -5.54 3.53
C LYS A 166 -13.40 -5.17 4.47
N ALA A 167 -13.55 -4.12 5.28
CA ALA A 167 -12.52 -3.64 6.20
C ALA A 167 -12.01 -4.74 7.15
N LYS A 168 -12.90 -5.58 7.69
CA LYS A 168 -12.53 -6.72 8.56
C LYS A 168 -11.57 -7.70 7.87
N LEU A 169 -11.80 -7.99 6.59
CA LEU A 169 -10.95 -8.90 5.84
C LEU A 169 -9.55 -8.29 5.65
N ILE A 170 -9.49 -7.01 5.31
CA ILE A 170 -8.22 -6.27 5.18
C ILE A 170 -7.45 -6.32 6.51
N THR A 171 -8.14 -6.12 7.64
CA THR A 171 -7.52 -6.23 8.97
C THR A 171 -6.91 -7.61 9.20
N ILE A 172 -7.63 -8.68 8.86
CA ILE A 172 -7.15 -10.06 9.03
C ILE A 172 -5.90 -10.30 8.18
N ILE A 173 -5.88 -9.82 6.93
CA ILE A 173 -4.73 -9.90 6.03
C ILE A 173 -3.52 -9.20 6.65
N PHE A 174 -3.69 -7.95 7.10
CA PHE A 174 -2.60 -7.18 7.69
C PHE A 174 -2.10 -7.76 9.02
N VAL A 175 -2.98 -8.27 9.88
CA VAL A 175 -2.56 -8.96 11.11
C VAL A 175 -1.75 -10.21 10.77
N PHE A 176 -2.22 -11.01 9.81
CA PHE A 176 -1.52 -12.22 9.38
C PHE A 176 -0.13 -11.90 8.82
N GLU A 177 -0.02 -10.90 7.95
CA GLU A 177 1.26 -10.45 7.40
C GLU A 177 2.20 -9.89 8.48
N GLY A 178 1.67 -9.10 9.42
CA GLY A 178 2.46 -8.55 10.51
C GLY A 178 3.02 -9.62 11.43
N LEU A 179 2.23 -10.64 11.76
CA LEU A 179 2.70 -11.79 12.53
C LEU A 179 3.75 -12.60 11.75
N GLY A 180 3.51 -12.86 10.46
CA GLY A 180 4.47 -13.54 9.60
C GLY A 180 5.80 -12.77 9.52
N TYR A 181 5.73 -11.45 9.36
CA TYR A 181 6.90 -10.57 9.37
C TYR A 181 7.67 -10.68 10.70
N LEU A 182 7.00 -10.55 11.85
CA LEU A 182 7.66 -10.63 13.16
C LEU A 182 8.36 -11.97 13.42
N LEU A 183 7.86 -13.06 12.86
CA LEU A 183 8.45 -14.39 13.04
C LEU A 183 9.63 -14.64 12.10
N VAL A 184 9.52 -14.22 10.84
CA VAL A 184 10.51 -14.56 9.79
C VAL A 184 11.61 -13.50 9.69
N ALA A 185 11.27 -12.23 9.88
CA ALA A 185 12.19 -11.12 9.62
C ALA A 185 13.49 -11.18 10.45
N PRO A 186 13.45 -11.38 11.79
CA PRO A 186 14.68 -11.45 12.59
C PRO A 186 15.67 -12.51 12.11
N LEU A 187 15.16 -13.70 11.75
CA LEU A 187 15.98 -14.82 11.28
C LEU A 187 16.71 -14.49 9.96
N VAL A 188 16.05 -13.74 9.08
CA VAL A 188 16.63 -13.33 7.80
C VAL A 188 17.58 -12.15 7.98
N PHE A 189 17.31 -11.25 8.93
CA PHE A 189 18.17 -10.10 9.21
C PHE A 189 19.51 -10.56 9.80
N ASP A 190 19.48 -11.52 10.73
CA ASP A 190 20.69 -12.13 11.29
C ASP A 190 21.57 -12.79 10.21
N ALA A 191 20.96 -13.39 9.19
CA ALA A 191 21.68 -14.13 8.15
C ALA A 191 22.15 -13.26 6.96
N PHE A 192 21.38 -12.23 6.60
CA PHE A 192 21.58 -11.48 5.35
C PHE A 192 21.66 -9.95 5.56
N GLY A 193 21.64 -9.47 6.80
CA GLY A 193 21.76 -8.06 7.16
C GLY A 193 20.72 -7.17 6.49
N VAL A 194 21.14 -5.97 6.08
CA VAL A 194 20.25 -4.96 5.46
C VAL A 194 19.66 -5.40 4.12
N LEU A 195 20.36 -6.25 3.35
CA LEU A 195 19.81 -6.83 2.12
C LEU A 195 18.69 -7.82 2.42
N GLY A 196 18.83 -8.57 3.52
CA GLY A 196 17.76 -9.38 4.10
C GLY A 196 16.54 -8.54 4.48
N ALA A 197 16.76 -7.40 5.13
CA ALA A 197 15.71 -6.43 5.47
C ALA A 197 14.95 -5.94 4.23
N ALA A 198 15.67 -5.45 3.22
CA ALA A 198 15.07 -4.99 1.97
C ALA A 198 14.28 -6.12 1.28
N SER A 199 14.80 -7.34 1.30
CA SER A 199 14.17 -8.50 0.67
C SER A 199 12.87 -8.91 1.36
N ILE A 200 12.88 -8.99 2.70
CA ILE A 200 11.67 -9.30 3.48
C ILE A 200 10.60 -8.23 3.30
N TRP A 201 11.00 -6.96 3.32
CA TRP A 201 10.07 -5.86 3.06
C TRP A 201 9.41 -5.98 1.68
N THR A 202 10.19 -6.30 0.64
CA THR A 202 9.68 -6.55 -0.72
C THR A 202 8.78 -7.79 -0.80
N ILE A 203 9.16 -8.90 -0.17
CA ILE A 203 8.35 -10.13 -0.15
C ILE A 203 7.01 -9.89 0.56
N ARG A 204 7.01 -9.14 1.67
CA ARG A 204 5.77 -8.78 2.37
C ARG A 204 4.81 -8.03 1.43
N LEU A 205 5.31 -7.06 0.67
CA LEU A 205 4.49 -6.30 -0.29
C LEU A 205 3.97 -7.15 -1.46
N LEU A 206 4.75 -8.15 -1.90
CA LEU A 206 4.29 -9.14 -2.85
C LEU A 206 3.12 -9.96 -2.27
N ILE A 207 3.26 -10.47 -1.04
CA ILE A 207 2.22 -11.23 -0.36
C ILE A 207 0.95 -10.39 -0.19
N GLU A 208 1.11 -9.13 0.24
CA GLU A 208 0.01 -8.16 0.39
C GLU A 208 -0.76 -7.98 -0.91
N PHE A 209 -0.05 -7.71 -2.02
CA PHE A 209 -0.66 -7.64 -3.33
C PHE A 209 -1.39 -8.92 -3.71
N MET A 210 -0.78 -10.09 -3.52
CA MET A 210 -1.37 -11.38 -3.88
C MET A 210 -2.66 -11.64 -3.10
N LEU A 211 -2.65 -11.43 -1.79
CA LEU A 211 -3.81 -11.65 -0.92
C LEU A 211 -4.94 -10.69 -1.26
N LEU A 212 -4.66 -9.38 -1.33
CA LEU A 212 -5.67 -8.37 -1.64
C LEU A 212 -6.27 -8.60 -3.04
N ASN A 213 -5.44 -8.87 -4.05
CA ASN A 213 -5.91 -9.13 -5.40
C ASN A 213 -6.72 -10.43 -5.51
N TYR A 214 -6.32 -11.49 -4.80
CA TYR A 214 -7.07 -12.74 -4.73
C TYR A 214 -8.50 -12.51 -4.20
N PHE A 215 -8.62 -11.83 -3.06
CA PHE A 215 -9.93 -11.55 -2.47
C PHE A 215 -10.74 -10.56 -3.30
N ALA A 216 -10.11 -9.52 -3.84
CA ALA A 216 -10.78 -8.57 -4.74
C ALA A 216 -11.41 -9.28 -5.94
N LYS A 217 -10.66 -10.16 -6.62
CA LYS A 217 -11.18 -10.96 -7.74
C LYS A 217 -12.34 -11.87 -7.31
N ARG A 218 -12.24 -12.49 -6.14
CA ARG A 218 -13.32 -13.34 -5.62
C ARG A 218 -14.62 -12.55 -5.41
N PHE A 219 -14.55 -11.35 -4.83
CA PHE A 219 -15.74 -10.51 -4.66
C PHE A 219 -16.26 -9.96 -5.97
N LEU A 220 -15.37 -9.64 -6.93
CA LEU A 220 -15.75 -9.18 -8.26
C LEU A 220 -16.48 -10.28 -9.08
N LEU A 221 -16.10 -11.55 -8.93
CA LEU A 221 -16.76 -12.68 -9.61
C LEU A 221 -18.12 -13.06 -9.02
N HIS A 222 -18.44 -12.58 -7.81
CA HIS A 222 -19.69 -12.88 -7.11
C HIS A 222 -20.62 -11.65 -6.97
N ALA A 223 -20.23 -10.51 -7.54
CA ALA A 223 -21.05 -9.31 -7.70
C ALA A 223 -21.71 -9.33 -9.09
#